data_AF-A0A7C4RSH0-F1
#
_entry.id   AF-A0A7C4RSH0-F1
#
_cell.length_a   1.000
_cell.length_b   1.000
_cell.length_c   1.000
_cell.angle_alpha   90.00
_cell.angle_beta   90.00
_cell.angle_gamma   90.00
#
_symmetry.space_group_name_H-M   'P 1'
#
loop_
_entity.id
_entity.type
_entity.pdbx_description
1 polymer ?
#
loop_
_entity_poly.entity_id
_entity_poly.type
_entity_poly.pdbx_seq_one_letter_code
_entity_poly.pdbx_strand_id
1 'polypeptide(L)' 'MDMKKLPIGIQYFGKIRADADFYYVDKTQLIADLVAQEGGYF' A
#
# COMPACT_ATOMS: atom_id res chain seq x y z
N MET A 1 8.00 7.75 16.26
CA MET A 1 7.61 6.35 15.98
C MET A 1 7.91 6.09 14.53
N ASP A 2 8.79 5.14 14.22
CA ASP A 2 9.05 4.75 12.84
C ASP A 2 7.88 3.92 12.31
N MET A 3 7.21 4.42 11.27
CA MET A 3 6.12 3.71 10.61
C MET A 3 6.70 2.61 9.72
N LYS A 4 6.42 1.35 10.05
CA LYS A 4 6.86 0.21 9.24
C LYS A 4 6.16 0.29 7.88
N LYS A 5 6.96 0.39 6.81
CA LYS A 5 6.47 0.30 5.43
C LYS A 5 6.19 -1.14 5.06
N LEU A 6 5.20 -1.36 4.19
CA LEU A 6 4.87 -2.69 3.69
C LEU A 6 6.06 -3.27 2.88
N PRO A 7 6.53 -4.50 3.19
CA PRO A 7 7.57 -5.15 2.38
C PRO A 7 7.12 -5.39 0.94
N ILE A 8 8.02 -5.20 -0.02
CA ILE A 8 7.77 -5.54 -1.43
C ILE A 8 7.91 -7.06 -1.58
N GLY A 9 6.95 -7.71 -2.25
CA GLY A 9 7.01 -9.16 -2.53
C GLY A 9 6.46 -10.07 -1.43
N ILE A 10 5.47 -9.60 -0.66
CA ILE A 10 4.80 -10.42 0.36
C ILE A 10 4.03 -11.56 -0.31
N GLN A 11 4.43 -12.80 -0.01
CA GLN A 11 3.69 -13.99 -0.42
C GLN A 11 2.63 -14.41 0.61
N TYR A 12 2.80 -14.02 1.88
CA TYR A 12 1.89 -14.38 2.96
C TYR A 12 1.88 -13.33 4.08
N PHE A 13 0.68 -12.94 4.52
CA PHE A 13 0.45 -11.86 5.51
C PHE A 13 0.58 -12.28 6.98
N GLY A 14 0.91 -13.54 7.29
CA GLY A 14 0.92 -14.01 8.68
C GLY A 14 1.89 -13.25 9.59
N LYS A 15 3.11 -12.98 9.12
CA LYS A 15 4.12 -12.22 9.90
C LYS A 15 3.71 -10.77 10.10
N ILE A 16 3.10 -10.15 9.08
CA ILE A 16 2.59 -8.77 9.14
C ILE A 16 1.52 -8.64 10.22
N ARG A 17 0.61 -9.62 10.33
CA ARG A 17 -0.44 -9.62 11.36
C ARG A 17 0.06 -9.92 12.77
N ALA A 18 1.20 -10.61 12.89
CA ALA A 18 1.76 -11.00 14.19
C ALA A 18 2.73 -9.95 14.75
N ASP A 19 3.48 -9.27 13.87
CA ASP A 19 4.66 -8.47 14.27
C ASP A 19 4.39 -6.95 14.30
N ALA A 20 3.20 -6.50 13.89
CA ALA A 20 2.84 -5.08 13.90
C ALA A 20 1.33 -4.83 13.86
N ASP A 21 0.93 -3.76 14.54
CA ASP A 21 -0.46 -3.32 14.63
C ASP A 21 -0.93 -2.61 13.34
N PHE A 22 -0.02 -1.95 12.63
CA PHE A 22 -0.32 -1.20 11.40
C PHE A 22 0.91 -1.08 10.48
N TYR A 23 0.65 -1.01 9.17
CA TYR A 23 1.65 -0.76 8.13
C TYR A 23 1.22 0.40 7.25
N TYR A 24 2.20 1.22 6.85
CA TYR A 24 1.97 2.29 5.89
C TYR A 24 2.04 1.77 4.45
N VAL A 25 1.05 2.15 3.64
CA VAL A 25 1.02 1.92 2.20
C VAL A 25 0.96 3.27 1.51
N ASP A 26 2.00 3.62 0.79
CA ASP A 26 2.02 4.82 -0.05
C ASP A 26 1.18 4.58 -1.31
N LYS A 27 0.12 5.38 -1.47
CA LYS A 27 -0.78 5.32 -2.63
C LYS A 27 -0.66 6.55 -3.52
N THR A 28 0.31 7.43 -3.28
CA THR A 28 0.46 8.70 -4.01
C THR A 28 0.51 8.47 -5.52
N GLN A 29 1.31 7.50 -5.97
CA GLN A 29 1.41 7.17 -7.40
C GLN A 29 0.11 6.60 -7.96
N LEU A 30 -0.55 5.69 -7.23
CA LEU A 30 -1.84 5.14 -7.66
C LEU A 30 -2.89 6.25 -7.84
N ILE A 31 -2.94 7.21 -6.93
CA ILE A 31 -3.84 8.36 -7.04
C ILE A 31 -3.47 9.23 -8.24
N ALA A 32 -2.18 9.50 -8.44
CA ALA A 32 -1.71 10.25 -9.61
C ALA A 32 -2.08 9.54 -10.92
N ASP A 33 -1.94 8.22 -10.98
CA ASP A 33 -2.30 7.41 -12.13
C ASP A 33 -3.83 7.43 -12.36
N LEU A 34 -4.64 7.35 -11.31
CA LEU A 34 -6.10 7.42 -11.40
C LEU A 34 -6.59 8.79 -11.89
N VAL A 35 -6.00 9.88 -11.37
CA VAL A 35 -6.30 11.25 -11.81
C VAL A 35 -5.84 11.46 -13.26
N ALA A 36 -4.68 10.92 -13.63
CA ALA A 36 -4.21 10.96 -15.02
C ALA A 36 -5.04 10.08 -15.97
N GLN A 37 -5.69 9.03 -15.44
CA GLN A 37 -6.60 8.14 -16.16
C GLN A 37 -8.05 8.63 -16.23
N GLU A 38 -8.36 9.86 -15.76
CA GLU A 38 -9.69 10.46 -15.92
C GLU A 38 -10.11 10.52 -17.40
N GLY A 39 -10.82 9.47 -17.81
CA GLY A 39 -11.22 9.15 -19.17
C GLY A 39 -11.79 7.72 -19.33
N GLY A 40 -11.65 6.82 -18.35
CA GLY A 40 -12.27 5.49 -18.45
C GLY A 40 -12.58 4.83 -17.11
N TYR A 41 -13.83 4.36 -16.99
CA TYR A 41 -14.36 3.44 -15.98
C TYR A 41 -14.87 4.07 -14.66
N PHE A 42 -15.99 4.79 -14.79
CA PHE A 42 -17.14 4.65 -13.88
C PHE A 42 -18.16 3.67 -14.47
#